data_AF-A0A2U3LX48-F1
#
_entry.id   AF-A0A2U3LX48-F1
#
_cell.length_a   1.000
_cell.length_b   1.000
_cell.length_c   1.000
_cell.angle_alpha   90.00
_cell.angle_beta   90.00
_cell.angle_gamma   90.00
#
_symmetry.space_group_name_H-M   'P 1'
#
loop_
_entity.id
_entity.type
_entity.pdbx_description
1 polymer ?
#
loop_
_entity_poly.entity_id
_entity_poly.type
_entity_poly.pdbx_seq_one_letter_code
_entity_poly.pdbx_strand_id
1 'polypeptide(L)'
;MWEGEIIVKSSIKILFVLLALLLVLTQPALAADTQQANTIETSAVSVVNVDPDIVKISLAIRTEENSGALSEGNNAIAVNKAIDMLINEGLTKDEIKTTDYSTYSYLKTDTDKSAGNDSRVYSTSSGMEITFKELDKVGEILDELANISEVNVNSVNYSIQDPEMYKEQVIDSAIAGAKQNILYSAKALGLELDQLGYLRIDFSSNSDIQPYTRGAVAATSSAIPQPQNPDKITITATANMSYSVKQ
;
A
#
# COMPACT_ATOMS: atom_id res chain seq x y z
N MET A 1 -39.72 -62.25 -58.85
CA MET A 1 -39.15 -62.37 -57.49
C MET A 1 -37.61 -62.26 -57.50
N TRP A 2 -37.03 -61.33 -58.27
CA TRP A 2 -35.57 -61.27 -58.50
C TRP A 2 -34.95 -59.87 -58.31
N GLU A 3 -35.66 -58.96 -57.63
CA GLU A 3 -35.13 -57.61 -57.30
C GLU A 3 -34.87 -57.43 -55.79
N GLY A 4 -35.50 -58.23 -54.92
CA GLY A 4 -35.34 -58.11 -53.47
C GLY A 4 -33.98 -58.54 -52.92
N GLU A 5 -33.34 -59.56 -53.52
CA GLU A 5 -32.06 -60.09 -53.00
C GLU A 5 -30.87 -59.15 -53.22
N ILE A 6 -30.89 -58.34 -54.30
CA ILE A 6 -29.78 -57.44 -54.63
C ILE A 6 -29.77 -56.23 -53.68
N ILE A 7 -30.96 -55.72 -53.35
CA ILE A 7 -31.13 -54.59 -52.43
C ILE A 7 -30.68 -54.98 -51.02
N VAL A 8 -31.06 -56.17 -50.54
CA VAL A 8 -30.68 -56.66 -49.20
C VAL A 8 -29.16 -56.83 -49.05
N LYS A 9 -28.48 -57.33 -50.08
CA LYS A 9 -27.01 -57.49 -50.05
C LYS A 9 -26.27 -56.14 -50.08
N SER A 10 -26.81 -55.12 -50.74
CA SER A 10 -26.25 -53.77 -50.76
C SER A 10 -26.43 -53.06 -49.41
N SER A 11 -27.61 -53.20 -48.79
CA SER A 11 -27.91 -52.64 -47.47
C SER A 11 -27.03 -53.23 -46.36
N ILE A 12 -26.70 -54.54 -46.42
CA ILE A 12 -25.81 -55.20 -45.45
C ILE A 12 -24.38 -54.67 -45.55
N LYS A 13 -23.88 -54.41 -46.76
CA LYS A 13 -22.53 -53.83 -46.94
C LYS A 13 -22.45 -52.40 -46.43
N ILE A 14 -23.49 -51.59 -46.67
CA ILE A 14 -23.57 -50.21 -46.16
C ILE A 14 -23.62 -50.22 -44.62
N LEU A 15 -24.36 -51.15 -44.01
CA LEU A 15 -24.42 -51.31 -42.57
C LEU A 15 -23.05 -51.70 -41.97
N PHE A 16 -22.31 -52.60 -42.62
CA PHE A 16 -20.96 -52.98 -42.19
C PHE A 16 -19.95 -51.84 -42.32
N VAL A 17 -20.04 -51.02 -43.36
CA VAL A 17 -19.17 -49.84 -43.54
C VAL A 17 -19.52 -48.76 -42.50
N LEU A 18 -20.80 -48.53 -42.20
CA LEU A 18 -21.22 -47.61 -41.15
C LEU A 18 -20.80 -48.08 -39.75
N LEU A 19 -20.87 -49.38 -39.48
CA LEU A 19 -20.43 -49.94 -38.20
C LEU A 19 -18.90 -49.83 -38.06
N ALA A 20 -18.15 -50.09 -39.12
CA ALA A 20 -16.70 -49.90 -39.13
C ALA A 20 -16.31 -48.42 -38.97
N LEU A 21 -17.09 -47.48 -39.51
CA LEU A 21 -16.85 -46.05 -39.36
C LEU A 21 -17.14 -45.53 -37.94
N LEU A 22 -18.13 -46.11 -37.26
CA LEU A 22 -18.42 -45.80 -35.86
C LEU A 22 -17.30 -46.26 -34.91
N LEU A 23 -16.65 -47.40 -35.21
CA LEU A 23 -15.54 -47.93 -34.41
C LEU A 23 -14.24 -47.10 -34.54
N VAL A 24 -14.08 -46.33 -35.62
CA VAL A 24 -12.92 -45.42 -35.81
C VAL A 24 -13.09 -44.10 -35.05
N LEU A 25 -14.33 -43.69 -34.75
CA LEU A 25 -14.63 -42.47 -33.99
C LEU A 25 -14.56 -42.66 -32.46
N THR A 26 -14.47 -43.90 -31.97
CA THR A 26 -14.28 -44.21 -30.55
C THR A 26 -12.81 -44.42 -30.23
N GLN A 27 -11.97 -43.40 -30.49
CA GLN A 27 -10.67 -43.36 -29.82
C GLN A 27 -10.93 -42.93 -28.37
N PRO A 28 -10.48 -43.68 -27.35
CA PRO A 28 -10.47 -43.17 -26.00
C PRO A 28 -9.58 -41.93 -26.02
N ALA A 29 -10.15 -40.77 -25.65
CA ALA A 29 -9.36 -39.62 -25.31
C ALA A 29 -8.41 -40.07 -24.21
N LEU A 30 -7.13 -40.25 -24.55
CA LEU A 30 -6.07 -40.39 -23.56
C LEU A 30 -6.08 -39.07 -22.80
N ALA A 31 -6.84 -39.04 -21.71
CA ALA A 31 -6.64 -38.07 -20.65
C ALA A 31 -5.17 -38.20 -20.30
N ALA A 32 -4.40 -37.16 -20.57
CA ALA A 32 -3.05 -37.06 -20.06
C ALA A 32 -3.17 -37.19 -18.54
N ASP A 33 -2.81 -38.36 -18.04
CA ASP A 33 -2.68 -38.64 -16.62
C ASP A 33 -1.50 -37.78 -16.17
N THR A 34 -1.77 -36.52 -15.83
CA THR A 34 -0.80 -35.66 -15.19
C THR A 34 -0.55 -36.31 -13.84
N GLN A 35 0.45 -37.20 -13.78
CA GLN A 35 1.00 -37.66 -12.51
C GLN A 35 1.25 -36.41 -11.68
N GLN A 36 0.39 -36.22 -10.68
CA GLN A 36 0.49 -35.12 -9.76
C GLN A 36 1.78 -35.38 -8.98
N ALA A 37 2.85 -34.70 -9.37
CA ALA A 37 4.14 -34.86 -8.71
C ALA A 37 3.93 -34.64 -7.21
N ASN A 38 4.43 -35.56 -6.39
CA ASN A 38 4.46 -35.34 -4.95
C ASN A 38 5.26 -34.05 -4.72
N THR A 39 4.66 -33.11 -3.99
CA THR A 39 5.25 -31.80 -3.74
C THR A 39 5.24 -31.49 -2.26
N ILE A 40 6.25 -30.76 -1.82
CA ILE A 40 6.30 -30.14 -0.50
C ILE A 40 6.20 -28.64 -0.71
N GLU A 41 5.18 -28.04 -0.12
CA GLU A 41 4.98 -26.60 -0.11
C GLU A 41 5.20 -26.07 1.30
N THR A 42 5.95 -24.98 1.41
CA THR A 42 6.14 -24.28 2.68
C THR A 42 6.20 -22.78 2.47
N SER A 43 6.02 -22.05 3.56
CA SER A 43 6.25 -20.63 3.60
C SER A 43 7.15 -20.25 4.77
N ALA A 44 7.78 -19.08 4.65
CA ALA A 44 8.47 -18.43 5.76
C ALA A 44 8.31 -16.91 5.65
N VAL A 45 8.20 -16.27 6.81
CA VAL A 45 8.12 -14.83 6.94
C VAL A 45 9.43 -14.34 7.56
N SER A 46 9.98 -13.28 7.00
CA SER A 46 11.11 -12.54 7.55
C SER A 46 10.68 -11.12 7.87
N VAL A 47 11.17 -10.61 8.99
CA VAL A 47 10.84 -9.27 9.49
C VAL A 47 12.12 -8.57 9.94
N VAL A 48 12.26 -7.30 9.57
CA VAL A 48 13.27 -6.40 10.10
C VAL A 48 12.57 -5.19 10.72
N ASN A 49 12.96 -4.86 11.95
CA ASN A 49 12.47 -3.70 12.68
C ASN A 49 13.53 -2.59 12.63
N VAL A 50 13.15 -1.44 12.10
CA VAL A 50 14.05 -0.33 11.84
C VAL A 50 13.55 0.91 12.57
N ASP A 51 14.47 1.66 13.18
CA ASP A 51 14.15 2.95 13.78
C ASP A 51 13.90 3.98 12.66
N PRO A 52 12.87 4.83 12.76
CA PRO A 52 12.62 5.86 11.76
C PRO A 52 13.78 6.85 11.69
N ASP A 53 14.10 7.31 10.47
CA ASP A 53 15.18 8.25 10.19
C ASP A 53 14.68 9.58 9.61
N ILE A 54 13.38 9.68 9.32
CA ILE A 54 12.72 10.89 8.86
C ILE A 54 11.38 11.09 9.56
N VAL A 55 10.94 12.34 9.57
CA VAL A 55 9.60 12.75 9.94
C VAL A 55 8.94 13.45 8.76
N LYS A 56 7.64 13.19 8.58
CA LYS A 56 6.76 13.82 7.60
C LYS A 56 5.65 14.55 8.33
N ILE A 57 5.62 15.87 8.24
CA ILE A 57 4.56 16.72 8.80
C ILE A 57 3.68 17.18 7.65
N SER A 58 2.36 16.99 7.79
CA SER A 58 1.38 17.55 6.86
C SER A 58 0.58 18.61 7.59
N LEU A 59 0.42 19.78 6.97
CA LEU A 59 -0.34 20.90 7.50
C LEU A 59 -1.18 21.59 6.42
N ALA A 60 -2.18 22.34 6.86
CA ALA A 60 -3.00 23.22 6.03
C ALA A 60 -2.92 24.65 6.56
N ILE A 61 -2.80 25.62 5.65
CA ILE A 61 -2.77 27.05 5.95
C ILE A 61 -4.06 27.65 5.43
N ARG A 62 -4.93 28.09 6.34
CA ARG A 62 -6.29 28.55 6.01
C ARG A 62 -6.51 29.99 6.46
N THR A 63 -7.09 30.78 5.55
CA THR A 63 -7.52 32.15 5.80
C THR A 63 -8.99 32.30 5.45
N GLU A 64 -9.69 33.15 6.20
CA GLU A 64 -11.10 33.49 5.96
C GLU A 64 -11.29 35.00 5.96
N GLU A 65 -11.83 35.53 4.87
CA GLU A 65 -12.02 36.98 4.68
C GLU A 65 -13.35 37.29 4.00
N ASN A 66 -13.80 38.55 4.12
CA ASN A 66 -15.00 39.04 3.44
C ASN A 66 -14.79 39.36 1.95
N SER A 67 -13.56 39.16 1.43
CA SER A 67 -13.18 39.34 0.04
C SER A 67 -12.26 38.21 -0.40
N GLY A 68 -12.51 37.63 -1.58
CA GLY A 68 -11.66 36.57 -2.13
C GLY A 68 -10.22 37.03 -2.30
N ALA A 69 -9.99 38.24 -2.84
CA ALA A 69 -8.65 38.78 -3.04
C ALA A 69 -7.89 38.99 -1.70
N LEU A 70 -8.61 39.36 -0.63
CA LEU A 70 -8.00 39.47 0.70
C LEU A 70 -7.69 38.08 1.28
N SER A 71 -8.61 37.13 1.14
CA SER A 71 -8.44 35.75 1.59
C SER A 71 -7.18 35.13 0.96
N GLU A 72 -7.04 35.26 -0.36
CA GLU A 72 -5.90 34.74 -1.11
C GLU A 72 -4.60 35.47 -0.79
N GLY A 73 -4.63 36.81 -0.71
CA GLY A 73 -3.46 37.61 -0.35
C GLY A 73 -2.92 37.29 1.05
N ASN A 74 -3.82 37.20 2.03
CA ASN A 74 -3.45 36.83 3.41
C ASN A 74 -2.97 35.38 3.47
N ASN A 75 -3.54 34.47 2.67
CA ASN A 75 -3.07 33.09 2.60
C ASN A 75 -1.63 33.02 2.10
N ALA A 76 -1.32 33.73 1.01
CA ALA A 76 0.03 33.76 0.46
C ALA A 76 1.05 34.35 1.45
N ILE A 77 0.67 35.37 2.23
CA ILE A 77 1.51 35.92 3.30
C ILE A 77 1.76 34.88 4.39
N ALA A 78 0.72 34.17 4.85
CA ALA A 78 0.84 33.14 5.87
C ALA A 78 1.69 31.95 5.40
N VAL A 79 1.52 31.52 4.14
CA VAL A 79 2.35 30.48 3.51
C VAL A 79 3.82 30.87 3.50
N ASN A 80 4.14 32.08 3.02
CA ASN A 80 5.53 32.55 3.00
C ASN A 80 6.11 32.68 4.42
N LYS A 81 5.32 33.18 5.38
CA LYS A 81 5.73 33.25 6.79
C LYS A 81 6.10 31.86 7.34
N ALA A 82 5.30 30.83 7.03
CA ALA A 82 5.60 29.47 7.44
C ALA A 82 6.88 28.94 6.78
N ILE A 83 7.06 29.16 5.47
CA ILE A 83 8.28 28.76 4.74
C ILE A 83 9.52 29.44 5.32
N ASP A 84 9.47 30.76 5.52
CA ASP A 84 10.60 31.54 6.04
C ASP A 84 10.96 31.10 7.46
N MET A 85 9.97 30.82 8.30
CA MET A 85 10.19 30.26 9.64
C MET A 85 10.88 28.89 9.56
N LEU A 86 10.38 27.96 8.74
CA LEU A 86 10.97 26.63 8.59
C LEU A 86 12.43 26.69 8.08
N ILE A 87 12.72 27.61 7.17
CA ILE A 87 14.09 27.86 6.70
C ILE A 87 14.98 28.39 7.83
N ASN A 88 14.46 29.26 8.69
CA ASN A 88 15.20 29.77 9.85
C ASN A 88 15.48 28.67 10.88
N GLU A 89 14.59 27.69 11.03
CA GLU A 89 14.80 26.46 11.83
C GLU A 89 15.82 25.49 11.22
N GLY A 90 16.31 25.81 10.02
CA GLY A 90 17.39 25.12 9.33
C GLY A 90 16.93 24.11 8.29
N LEU A 91 15.64 24.10 7.93
CA LEU A 91 15.14 23.25 6.84
C LEU A 91 15.51 23.84 5.49
N THR A 92 15.73 22.96 4.53
CA THR A 92 15.98 23.32 3.14
C THR A 92 14.69 23.41 2.34
N LYS A 93 14.76 24.07 1.17
CA LYS A 93 13.60 24.16 0.27
C LYS A 93 13.15 22.81 -0.26
N ASP A 94 14.04 21.83 -0.36
CA ASP A 94 13.69 20.49 -0.86
C ASP A 94 12.89 19.68 0.17
N GLU A 95 13.02 20.04 1.44
CA GLU A 95 12.31 19.47 2.59
C GLU A 95 10.93 20.08 2.80
N ILE A 96 10.61 21.20 2.12
CA ILE A 96 9.35 21.94 2.25
C ILE A 96 8.62 21.93 0.92
N LYS A 97 7.47 21.26 0.85
CA LYS A 97 6.63 21.18 -0.34
C LYS A 97 5.28 21.80 -0.09
N THR A 98 4.95 22.87 -0.78
CA THR A 98 3.56 23.36 -0.83
C THR A 98 2.74 22.40 -1.69
N THR A 99 1.61 21.95 -1.16
CA THR A 99 0.65 21.08 -1.84
C THR A 99 -0.71 21.79 -1.92
N ASP A 100 -1.67 21.17 -2.62
CA ASP A 100 -3.12 21.46 -2.58
C ASP A 100 -3.51 22.92 -2.35
N TYR A 101 -3.95 23.62 -3.39
CA TYR A 101 -4.54 24.95 -3.27
C TYR A 101 -6.04 24.90 -3.53
N SER A 102 -6.83 25.50 -2.66
CA SER A 102 -8.27 25.63 -2.86
C SER A 102 -8.80 26.95 -2.31
N THR A 103 -9.79 27.50 -3.01
CA THR A 103 -10.49 28.72 -2.60
C THR A 103 -11.98 28.52 -2.86
N TYR A 104 -12.81 28.84 -1.88
CA TYR A 104 -14.26 28.74 -2.01
C TYR A 104 -14.96 29.80 -1.18
N SER A 105 -16.23 30.07 -1.48
CA SER A 105 -17.04 31.01 -0.72
C SER A 105 -18.30 30.34 -0.17
N TYR A 106 -18.76 30.81 0.98
CA TYR A 106 -19.99 30.35 1.60
C TYR A 106 -20.68 31.51 2.35
N LEU A 107 -21.96 31.34 2.64
CA LEU A 107 -22.69 32.27 3.51
C LEU A 107 -22.50 31.81 4.95
N LYS A 108 -22.01 32.71 5.81
CA LYS A 108 -21.87 32.47 7.24
C LYS A 108 -23.08 33.06 7.96
N THR A 109 -23.94 32.20 8.51
CA THR A 109 -25.10 32.60 9.29
C THR A 109 -24.70 32.79 10.75
N ASP A 110 -24.82 34.02 11.26
CA ASP A 110 -24.57 34.38 12.65
C ASP A 110 -25.74 33.86 13.53
N THR A 111 -25.49 32.86 14.37
CA THR A 111 -26.53 32.17 15.14
C THR A 111 -27.06 33.00 16.32
N ASP A 112 -26.31 34.01 16.75
CA ASP A 112 -26.67 34.89 17.88
C ASP A 112 -27.46 36.14 17.46
N LYS A 113 -27.51 36.46 16.15
CA LYS A 113 -28.27 37.60 15.65
C LYS A 113 -29.57 37.14 15.01
N SER A 114 -30.66 37.42 15.70
CA SER A 114 -32.01 37.34 15.14
C SER A 114 -32.07 38.09 13.80
N ALA A 115 -32.33 37.32 12.73
CA ALA A 115 -32.66 37.76 11.38
C ALA A 115 -31.60 38.60 10.62
N GLY A 116 -30.93 37.97 9.64
CA GLY A 116 -30.78 38.59 8.31
C GLY A 116 -29.43 39.13 7.87
N ASN A 117 -28.31 38.85 8.55
CA ASN A 117 -26.98 39.24 8.07
C ASN A 117 -26.13 38.02 7.69
N ASP A 118 -26.56 37.28 6.65
CA ASP A 118 -25.68 36.32 5.99
C ASP A 118 -24.54 37.08 5.30
N SER A 119 -23.33 36.96 5.85
CA SER A 119 -22.15 37.56 5.25
C SER A 119 -21.46 36.51 4.38
N ARG A 120 -21.16 36.86 3.12
CA ARG A 120 -20.36 36.01 2.26
C ARG A 120 -18.91 36.02 2.75
N VAL A 121 -18.43 34.85 3.12
CA VAL A 121 -17.05 34.61 3.53
C VAL A 121 -16.36 33.83 2.42
N TYR A 122 -15.11 34.20 2.14
CA TYR A 122 -14.19 33.48 1.27
C TYR A 122 -13.18 32.77 2.16
N SER A 123 -12.95 31.49 1.87
CA SER A 123 -11.97 30.66 2.56
C SER A 123 -10.96 30.18 1.54
N THR A 124 -9.69 30.48 1.79
CA THR A 124 -8.56 29.99 1.00
C THR A 124 -7.74 29.03 1.86
N SER A 125 -7.34 27.90 1.29
CA SER A 125 -6.54 26.87 1.95
C SER A 125 -5.41 26.43 1.04
N SER A 126 -4.20 26.37 1.59
CA SER A 126 -3.01 25.80 0.96
C SER A 126 -2.48 24.64 1.80
N GLY A 127 -2.07 23.54 1.18
CA GLY A 127 -1.41 22.42 1.83
C GLY A 127 0.10 22.62 1.92
N MET A 128 0.74 21.98 2.89
CA MET A 128 2.19 21.87 2.94
C MET A 128 2.61 20.54 3.56
N GLU A 129 3.59 19.90 2.93
CA GLU A 129 4.28 18.72 3.41
C GLU A 129 5.72 19.08 3.73
N ILE A 130 6.17 18.69 4.91
CA ILE A 130 7.51 18.94 5.41
C ILE A 130 8.15 17.59 5.70
N THR A 131 9.34 17.32 5.17
CA THR A 131 10.07 16.06 5.38
C THR A 131 11.51 16.33 5.74
N PHE A 132 11.97 15.94 6.93
CA PHE A 132 13.33 16.21 7.42
C PHE A 132 13.85 15.07 8.32
N LYS A 133 15.16 15.12 8.66
CA LYS A 133 15.88 14.03 9.35
C LYS A 133 16.11 14.27 10.84
N GLU A 134 16.00 15.50 11.30
CA GLU A 134 16.26 15.88 12.68
C GLU A 134 15.03 15.60 13.55
N LEU A 135 14.78 14.34 13.92
CA LEU A 135 13.61 13.94 14.73
C LEU A 135 13.50 14.73 16.05
N ASP A 136 14.63 15.12 16.65
CA ASP A 136 14.67 15.88 17.90
C ASP A 136 14.13 17.32 17.76
N LYS A 137 14.11 17.88 16.53
CA LYS A 137 13.61 19.23 16.24
C LYS A 137 12.09 19.30 16.04
N VAL A 138 11.41 18.16 15.96
CA VAL A 138 9.97 18.12 15.66
C VAL A 138 9.17 18.96 16.64
N GLY A 139 9.49 18.91 17.94
CA GLY A 139 8.75 19.67 18.96
C GLY A 139 8.88 21.18 18.78
N GLU A 140 10.12 21.66 18.58
CA GLU A 140 10.42 23.08 18.33
C GLU A 140 9.73 23.59 17.06
N ILE A 141 9.80 22.82 15.97
CA ILE A 141 9.12 23.16 14.71
C ILE A 141 7.60 23.24 14.89
N LEU A 142 7.00 22.30 15.64
CA LEU A 142 5.56 22.31 15.91
C LEU A 142 5.14 23.50 16.75
N ASP A 143 5.93 23.88 17.75
CA ASP A 143 5.68 25.04 18.60
C ASP A 143 5.76 26.36 17.79
N GLU A 144 6.76 26.49 16.91
CA GLU A 144 6.87 27.66 16.03
C GLU A 144 5.76 27.71 14.98
N LEU A 145 5.34 26.58 14.43
CA LEU A 145 4.17 26.51 13.55
C LEU A 145 2.89 26.93 14.27
N ALA A 146 2.75 26.59 15.56
CA ALA A 146 1.60 26.97 16.37
C ALA A 146 1.52 28.49 16.64
N ASN A 147 2.64 29.22 16.53
CA ASN A 147 2.67 30.68 16.60
C ASN A 147 2.09 31.36 15.34
N ILE A 148 1.76 30.60 14.30
CA ILE A 148 1.12 31.08 13.07
C ILE A 148 -0.36 30.64 13.11
N SER A 149 -1.25 31.57 13.45
CA SER A 149 -2.68 31.31 13.67
C SER A 149 -3.42 30.62 12.52
N GLU A 150 -2.97 30.86 11.29
CA GLU A 150 -3.53 30.32 10.05
C GLU A 150 -3.13 28.87 9.81
N VAL A 151 -2.08 28.38 10.46
CA VAL A 151 -1.53 27.03 10.31
C VAL A 151 -2.34 26.03 11.14
N ASN A 152 -2.70 24.93 10.50
CA ASN A 152 -3.34 23.78 11.11
C ASN A 152 -2.50 22.54 10.80
N VAL A 153 -1.83 21.98 11.80
CA VAL A 153 -1.10 20.72 11.63
C VAL A 153 -2.09 19.56 11.55
N ASN A 154 -2.07 18.84 10.44
CA ASN A 154 -2.97 17.72 10.16
C ASN A 154 -2.42 16.41 10.73
N SER A 155 -1.14 16.12 10.49
CA SER A 155 -0.49 14.90 10.96
C SER A 155 1.02 15.05 11.09
N VAL A 156 1.59 14.21 11.96
CA VAL A 156 3.03 14.00 12.13
C VAL A 156 3.27 12.50 12.03
N ASN A 157 4.07 12.07 11.05
CA ASN A 157 4.35 10.67 10.76
C ASN A 157 5.86 10.45 10.77
N TYR A 158 6.32 9.40 11.44
CA TYR A 158 7.71 8.99 11.36
C TYR A 158 7.86 7.86 10.33
N SER A 159 8.93 7.90 9.54
CA SER A 159 9.13 7.02 8.39
C SER A 159 10.62 6.73 8.18
N ILE A 160 10.92 5.93 7.16
CA ILE A 160 12.28 5.67 6.68
C ILE A 160 12.42 6.28 5.30
N GLN A 161 13.54 6.98 5.06
CA GLN A 161 13.82 7.64 3.78
C GLN A 161 13.89 6.65 2.62
N ASP A 162 14.54 5.51 2.84
CA ASP A 162 14.68 4.46 1.83
C ASP A 162 14.38 3.08 2.42
N PRO A 163 13.11 2.64 2.44
CA PRO A 163 12.76 1.30 2.92
C PRO A 163 13.25 0.18 1.98
N GLU A 164 13.58 0.48 0.73
CA GLU A 164 14.05 -0.52 -0.24
C GLU A 164 15.46 -1.03 0.10
N MET A 165 16.26 -0.27 0.87
CA MET A 165 17.58 -0.73 1.31
C MET A 165 17.55 -2.03 2.13
N TYR A 166 16.41 -2.34 2.76
CA TYR A 166 16.22 -3.56 3.57
C TYR A 166 15.65 -4.73 2.76
N LYS A 167 15.24 -4.49 1.50
CA LYS A 167 14.52 -5.47 0.71
C LYS A 167 15.30 -6.75 0.47
N GLU A 168 16.55 -6.64 0.03
CA GLU A 168 17.41 -7.80 -0.23
C GLU A 168 17.58 -8.65 1.04
N GLN A 169 17.92 -8.00 2.16
CA GLN A 169 18.09 -8.68 3.45
C GLN A 169 16.84 -9.46 3.88
N VAL A 170 15.67 -8.84 3.80
CA VAL A 170 14.42 -9.45 4.27
C VAL A 170 13.97 -10.56 3.34
N ILE A 171 14.12 -10.38 2.02
CA ILE A 171 13.82 -11.40 1.01
C ILE A 171 14.75 -12.62 1.15
N ASP A 172 16.07 -12.41 1.24
CA ASP A 172 17.04 -13.50 1.35
C ASP A 172 16.78 -14.34 2.60
N SER A 173 16.46 -13.68 3.71
CA SER A 173 16.11 -14.34 4.97
C SER A 173 14.81 -15.14 4.85
N ALA A 174 13.79 -14.62 4.16
CA ALA A 174 12.53 -15.33 3.95
C ALA A 174 12.72 -16.56 3.05
N ILE A 175 13.50 -16.44 1.96
CA ILE A 175 13.83 -17.55 1.06
C ILE A 175 14.62 -18.63 1.81
N ALA A 176 15.62 -18.23 2.60
CA ALA A 176 16.41 -19.16 3.40
C ALA A 176 15.54 -19.93 4.41
N GLY A 177 14.62 -19.24 5.09
CA GLY A 177 13.66 -19.85 6.01
C GLY A 177 12.73 -20.85 5.32
N ALA A 178 12.14 -20.47 4.18
CA ALA A 178 11.24 -21.36 3.43
C ALA A 178 12.00 -22.60 2.94
N LYS A 179 13.21 -22.41 2.40
CA LYS A 179 14.08 -23.52 1.98
C LYS A 179 14.43 -24.46 3.15
N GLN A 180 14.72 -23.91 4.33
CA GLN A 180 15.01 -24.71 5.52
C GLN A 180 13.79 -25.53 5.96
N ASN A 181 12.58 -24.96 5.87
CA ASN A 181 11.33 -25.67 6.15
C ASN A 181 11.09 -26.82 5.18
N ILE A 182 11.37 -26.63 3.88
CA ILE A 182 11.30 -27.69 2.87
C ILE A 182 12.30 -28.82 3.19
N LEU A 183 13.57 -28.47 3.44
CA LEU A 183 14.61 -29.44 3.75
C LEU A 183 14.29 -30.26 5.00
N TYR A 184 13.77 -29.60 6.05
CA TYR A 184 13.32 -30.27 7.27
C TYR A 184 12.17 -31.24 6.98
N SER A 185 11.16 -30.80 6.23
CA SER A 185 9.98 -31.60 5.89
C SER A 185 10.34 -32.82 5.04
N ALA A 186 11.17 -32.65 4.02
CA ALA A 186 11.64 -33.74 3.16
C ALA A 186 12.43 -34.78 3.97
N LYS A 187 13.37 -34.32 4.81
CA LYS A 187 14.16 -35.21 5.68
C LYS A 187 13.28 -35.97 6.67
N ALA A 188 12.29 -35.33 7.28
CA ALA A 188 11.37 -35.97 8.21
C ALA A 188 10.49 -37.04 7.53
N LEU A 189 10.20 -36.88 6.24
CA LEU A 189 9.42 -37.82 5.43
C LEU A 189 10.30 -38.86 4.72
N GLY A 190 11.64 -38.77 4.80
CA GLY A 190 12.56 -39.66 4.09
C GLY A 190 12.51 -39.47 2.57
N LEU A 191 12.21 -38.26 2.10
CA LEU A 191 12.11 -37.90 0.69
C LEU A 191 13.32 -37.06 0.25
N GLU A 192 13.70 -37.19 -1.02
CA GLU A 192 14.69 -36.32 -1.65
C GLU A 192 14.00 -35.20 -2.44
N LEU A 193 14.57 -33.99 -2.39
CA LEU A 193 14.12 -32.89 -3.24
C LEU A 193 14.58 -33.11 -4.68
N ASP A 194 13.72 -32.80 -5.65
CA ASP A 194 14.02 -32.93 -7.08
C ASP A 194 14.11 -31.56 -7.76
N GLN A 195 12.99 -30.93 -8.09
CA GLN A 195 12.95 -29.64 -8.79
C GLN A 195 12.15 -28.59 -8.03
N LEU A 196 12.57 -27.33 -8.13
CA LEU A 196 11.76 -26.21 -7.67
C LEU A 196 10.50 -26.13 -8.54
N GLY A 197 9.33 -26.31 -7.94
CA GLY A 197 8.05 -26.16 -8.61
C GLY A 197 7.73 -24.69 -8.83
N TYR A 198 7.73 -23.91 -7.74
CA TYR A 198 7.59 -22.45 -7.82
C TYR A 198 8.20 -21.75 -6.61
N LEU A 199 8.50 -20.47 -6.80
CA LEU A 199 8.86 -19.51 -5.75
C LEU A 199 8.04 -18.25 -5.94
N ARG A 200 7.28 -17.88 -4.93
CA ARG A 200 6.54 -16.61 -4.85
C ARG A 200 7.06 -15.82 -3.66
N ILE A 201 7.34 -14.55 -3.89
CA ILE A 201 7.82 -13.62 -2.86
C ILE A 201 6.84 -12.46 -2.79
N ASP A 202 6.29 -12.24 -1.61
CA ASP A 202 5.44 -11.09 -1.30
C ASP A 202 6.22 -10.18 -0.34
N PHE A 203 6.71 -9.05 -0.84
CA PHE A 203 7.42 -8.03 -0.07
C PHE A 203 6.46 -6.90 0.32
N SER A 204 6.53 -6.47 1.57
CA SER A 204 5.73 -5.37 2.11
C SER A 204 6.59 -4.46 2.98
N SER A 205 6.72 -3.22 2.52
CA SER A 205 7.35 -2.11 3.22
C SER A 205 6.27 -1.07 3.55
N ASN A 206 5.41 -1.38 4.52
CA ASN A 206 4.58 -0.33 5.12
C ASN A 206 5.53 0.58 5.91
N SER A 207 5.97 1.67 5.27
CA SER A 207 7.00 2.58 5.77
C SER A 207 6.47 3.69 6.66
N ASP A 208 5.15 3.80 6.80
CA ASP A 208 4.52 4.82 7.63
C ASP A 208 3.97 4.19 8.91
N ILE A 209 4.36 4.75 10.04
CA ILE A 209 3.72 4.48 11.33
C ILE A 209 2.34 5.15 11.31
N GLN A 210 1.35 4.52 11.96
CA GLN A 210 0.00 5.09 12.07
C GLN A 210 0.06 6.58 12.47
N PRO A 211 -0.59 7.49 11.72
CA PRO A 211 -0.54 8.91 12.00
C PRO A 211 -1.03 9.20 13.41
N TYR A 212 -0.25 9.95 14.18
CA TYR A 212 -0.75 10.46 15.44
C TYR A 212 -1.77 11.57 15.15
N THR A 213 -3.05 11.22 15.17
CA THR A 213 -4.13 12.18 14.92
C THR A 213 -4.55 12.84 16.23
N ARG A 214 -4.74 14.17 16.19
CA ARG A 214 -5.20 15.02 17.31
C ARG A 214 -6.47 14.51 18.02
N GLY A 215 -7.23 13.61 17.40
CA GLY A 215 -8.44 13.02 17.96
C GLY A 215 -8.21 11.95 19.03
N ALA A 216 -7.00 11.42 19.17
CA ALA A 216 -6.73 10.32 20.10
C ALA A 216 -6.43 10.78 21.55
N VAL A 217 -5.85 11.97 21.75
CA VAL A 217 -5.44 12.42 23.09
C VAL A 217 -5.56 13.95 23.25
N ALA A 218 -6.50 14.34 24.12
CA ALA A 218 -6.58 15.63 24.83
C ALA A 218 -6.95 16.91 24.02
N ALA A 219 -8.25 17.23 24.06
CA ALA A 219 -8.78 18.59 23.85
C ALA A 219 -8.51 19.56 25.04
N THR A 220 -7.51 19.29 25.89
CA THR A 220 -7.29 20.02 27.16
C THR A 220 -5.85 20.48 27.39
N SER A 221 -4.94 20.32 26.42
CA SER A 221 -3.56 20.81 26.53
C SER A 221 -3.11 21.46 25.22
N SER A 222 -2.45 22.61 25.32
CA SER A 222 -1.87 23.34 24.17
C SER A 222 -0.68 22.62 23.53
N ALA A 223 -0.16 21.56 24.16
CA ALA A 223 0.93 20.76 23.64
C ALA A 223 0.37 19.61 22.78
N ILE A 224 0.81 19.54 21.52
CA ILE A 224 0.63 18.35 20.68
C ILE A 224 1.37 17.21 21.39
N PRO A 225 0.70 16.10 21.78
CA PRO A 225 1.42 14.96 22.34
C PRO A 225 2.28 14.36 21.23
N GLN A 226 3.54 14.76 21.17
CA GLN A 226 4.50 14.19 20.25
C GLN A 226 4.94 12.84 20.82
N PRO A 227 4.92 11.75 20.04
CA PRO A 227 5.62 10.53 20.43
C PRO A 227 7.09 10.89 20.59
N GLN A 228 7.57 10.93 21.84
CA GLN A 228 8.98 11.15 22.17
C GLN A 228 9.83 9.92 21.79
N ASN A 229 9.18 8.79 21.48
CA ASN A 229 9.80 7.57 20.95
C ASN A 229 8.83 6.97 19.92
N PRO A 230 8.99 7.24 18.61
CA PRO A 230 8.18 6.57 17.60
C PRO A 230 8.44 5.06 17.60
N ASP A 231 7.39 4.27 17.32
CA ASP A 231 7.53 2.82 17.19
C ASP A 231 8.50 2.44 16.06
N LYS A 232 9.04 1.23 16.11
CA LYS A 232 9.86 0.73 15.00
C LYS A 232 9.00 0.45 13.77
N ILE A 233 9.53 0.78 12.61
CA ILE A 233 8.91 0.45 11.32
C ILE A 233 9.25 -1.00 10.97
N THR A 234 8.21 -1.75 10.61
CA THR A 234 8.30 -3.19 10.34
C THR A 234 8.34 -3.43 8.83
N ILE A 235 9.46 -3.94 8.34
CA ILE A 235 9.62 -4.34 6.93
C ILE A 235 9.53 -5.87 6.87
N THR A 236 8.66 -6.38 6.01
CA THR A 236 8.32 -7.81 5.98
C THR A 236 8.46 -8.39 4.57
N ALA A 237 8.95 -9.63 4.46
CA ALA A 237 8.83 -10.43 3.25
C ALA A 237 8.33 -11.82 3.60
N THR A 238 7.44 -12.34 2.76
CA THR A 238 6.96 -13.72 2.83
C THR A 238 7.44 -14.45 1.59
N ALA A 239 8.14 -15.57 1.77
CA ALA A 239 8.50 -16.47 0.68
C ALA A 239 7.62 -17.72 0.77
N ASN A 240 6.93 -18.03 -0.34
CA ASN A 240 6.16 -19.26 -0.53
C ASN A 240 6.86 -20.08 -1.60
N MET A 241 7.13 -21.36 -1.31
CA MET A 241 7.98 -22.19 -2.13
C MET A 241 7.46 -23.61 -2.19
N SER A 242 7.51 -24.21 -3.37
CA SER A 242 7.17 -25.61 -3.58
C SER A 242 8.30 -26.35 -4.30
N TYR A 243 8.57 -27.58 -3.87
CA TYR A 243 9.50 -28.50 -4.53
C TYR A 243 8.80 -29.81 -4.87
N SER A 244 9.09 -30.37 -6.05
CA SER A 244 8.81 -31.78 -6.31
C SER A 244 9.76 -32.65 -5.48
N VAL A 245 9.25 -33.82 -5.09
CA VAL A 245 9.99 -34.78 -4.26
C VAL A 245 9.93 -36.18 -4.84
N LYS A 246 10.99 -36.94 -4.60
CA LYS A 246 11.14 -38.34 -5.01
C LYS A 246 11.51 -39.22 -3.81
N GLN A 247 11.25 -40.51 -3.95
CA GLN A 247 11.69 -41.53 -2.99
C GLN A 247 13.17 -41.87 -3.18
#